data_AF-A0A925HMW0-F1
#
_entry.id   AF-A0A925HMW0-F1
#
_cell.length_a   1.000
_cell.length_b   1.000
_cell.length_c   1.000
_cell.angle_alpha   90.00
_cell.angle_beta   90.00
_cell.angle_gamma   90.00
#
_symmetry.space_group_name_H-M   'P 1'
#
loop_
_entity.id
_entity.type
_entity.pdbx_description
1 polymer ?
#
loop_
_entity_poly.entity_id
_entity_poly.type
_entity_poly.pdbx_seq_one_letter_code
_entity_poly.pdbx_strand_id
1 'polypeptide(L)'
;MTTQTPMAFLLVKFQGNKDEPMTKADAEQMFTTAGSGTMNVIDWFHDNTHGHIDMSGNAVFGWLQLTETVDGYTTKRTNGTYGRTKIIDLGRAAAAAAGIDLSRFTAVVVVTNVEVDLFGGSGIVCCTAATAGKQFWERQTAPSVLCQEMIHGLGVYTHARRHGSNADYSDPYDVMSMFNAWPGHNPIDVTIPVGPGLNAAFMKRCGWLDSTRAAPIGQVTLRPLHRRDLTGALYSMVGEYYVEYRPSRRWDTGFSSVVLVHYIADDTSYLVAELGNGSDFSWGNPLWPFESHGSIKVDAIDDGAETATITTSYSPARRIPLDGPAWSVFGGEFADAGGLVILGGRIIRIPPRSPELRLVEAAAALASISDVQLTPTLKTAARADIYAKVAVDIDEAHEHITGVSSPLDHLTAEEARNFHRHDSAK
;
A
#
# COMPACT_ATOMS: atom_id res chain seq x y z
N MET A 1 -11.04 -14.46 -10.96
CA MET A 1 -11.90 -14.50 -12.17
C MET A 1 -11.64 -13.22 -12.93
N THR A 2 -11.57 -13.28 -14.25
CA THR A 2 -11.38 -12.09 -15.09
C THR A 2 -12.74 -11.45 -15.39
N THR A 3 -12.85 -10.14 -15.19
CA THR A 3 -14.07 -9.35 -15.41
C THR A 3 -13.96 -8.61 -16.73
N GLN A 4 -14.92 -8.81 -17.63
CA GLN A 4 -15.04 -8.02 -18.86
C GLN A 4 -15.44 -6.60 -18.50
N THR A 5 -14.66 -5.61 -18.91
CA THR A 5 -14.88 -4.20 -18.55
C THR A 5 -14.67 -3.28 -19.75
N PRO A 6 -15.36 -3.53 -20.89
CA PRO A 6 -15.13 -2.77 -22.11
C PRO A 6 -15.53 -1.30 -21.94
N MET A 7 -14.74 -0.40 -22.52
CA MET A 7 -15.03 1.03 -22.58
C MET A 7 -15.28 1.50 -24.03
N ALA A 8 -16.20 2.44 -24.18
CA ALA A 8 -16.46 3.12 -25.46
C ALA A 8 -15.63 4.40 -25.54
N PHE A 9 -14.74 4.48 -26.52
CA PHE A 9 -13.95 5.67 -26.82
C PHE A 9 -14.66 6.48 -27.91
N LEU A 10 -15.18 7.64 -27.55
CA LEU A 10 -15.87 8.56 -28.45
C LEU A 10 -14.89 9.67 -28.83
N LEU A 11 -14.37 9.63 -30.06
CA LEU A 11 -13.66 10.79 -30.60
C LEU A 11 -14.70 11.85 -30.95
N VAL A 12 -14.59 13.06 -30.41
CA VAL A 12 -15.59 14.12 -30.63
C VAL A 12 -14.97 15.44 -31.01
N LYS A 13 -15.58 16.13 -31.96
CA LYS A 13 -15.15 17.45 -32.41
C LYS A 13 -16.21 18.51 -32.19
N PHE A 14 -15.79 19.70 -31.78
CA PHE A 14 -16.69 20.84 -31.61
C PHE A 14 -17.25 21.33 -32.94
N GLN A 15 -18.45 21.88 -32.93
CA GLN A 15 -19.13 22.44 -34.10
C GLN A 15 -18.24 23.48 -34.80
N GLY A 16 -18.04 23.28 -36.10
CA GLY A 16 -17.24 24.19 -36.93
C GLY A 16 -15.73 23.98 -36.84
N ASN A 17 -15.23 23.23 -35.85
CA ASN A 17 -13.82 22.84 -35.80
C ASN A 17 -13.63 21.53 -36.61
N LYS A 18 -12.69 21.55 -37.57
CA LYS A 18 -12.40 20.42 -38.47
C LYS A 18 -11.16 19.62 -38.08
N ASP A 19 -10.48 20.01 -37.01
CA ASP A 19 -9.25 19.38 -36.55
C ASP A 19 -9.56 17.99 -36.01
N GLU A 20 -8.77 17.02 -36.44
CA GLU A 20 -8.83 15.62 -36.06
C GLU A 20 -7.40 15.18 -35.67
N PRO A 21 -6.91 15.60 -34.48
CA PRO A 21 -5.49 15.49 -34.11
C PRO A 21 -4.98 14.04 -33.95
N MET A 22 -5.89 13.08 -33.90
CA MET A 22 -5.61 11.65 -33.86
C MET A 22 -6.47 10.97 -34.91
N THR A 23 -5.88 10.12 -35.75
CA THR A 23 -6.66 9.33 -36.70
C THR A 23 -7.44 8.24 -35.96
N LYS A 24 -8.54 7.76 -36.55
CA LYS A 24 -9.28 6.63 -35.96
C LYS A 24 -8.39 5.38 -35.82
N ALA A 25 -7.50 5.14 -36.79
CA ALA A 25 -6.60 4.00 -36.76
C ALA A 25 -5.59 4.11 -35.59
N ASP A 26 -5.02 5.30 -35.35
CA ASP A 26 -4.12 5.52 -34.21
C ASP A 26 -4.85 5.34 -32.88
N ALA A 27 -6.09 5.82 -32.79
CA ALA A 27 -6.94 5.60 -31.63
C ALA A 27 -7.27 4.10 -31.43
N GLU A 28 -7.55 3.36 -32.50
CA GLU A 28 -7.77 1.90 -32.43
C GLU A 28 -6.51 1.17 -31.95
N GLN A 29 -5.33 1.56 -32.44
CA GLN A 29 -4.05 1.03 -31.95
C GLN A 29 -3.83 1.34 -30.46
N MET A 30 -4.13 2.57 -30.02
CA MET A 30 -3.93 2.98 -28.63
C MET A 30 -4.92 2.35 -27.63
N PHE A 31 -6.20 2.20 -28.02
CA PHE A 31 -7.28 1.92 -27.07
C PHE A 31 -7.87 0.51 -27.16
N THR A 32 -7.52 -0.27 -28.19
CA THR A 32 -8.12 -1.59 -28.45
C THR A 32 -7.06 -2.68 -28.65
N THR A 33 -7.51 -3.93 -28.84
CA THR A 33 -6.60 -5.07 -29.09
C THR A 33 -5.81 -4.95 -30.40
N ALA A 34 -6.17 -4.00 -31.28
CA ALA A 34 -5.46 -3.76 -32.53
C ALA A 34 -3.98 -3.38 -32.32
N GLY A 35 -3.65 -2.77 -31.18
CA GLY A 35 -2.27 -2.42 -30.80
C GLY A 35 -1.72 -3.21 -29.62
N SER A 36 -2.28 -4.38 -29.28
CA SER A 36 -1.72 -5.22 -28.22
C SER A 36 -0.25 -5.57 -28.48
N GLY A 37 0.55 -5.58 -27.41
CA GLY A 37 2.00 -5.75 -27.47
C GLY A 37 2.78 -4.46 -27.74
N THR A 38 2.12 -3.31 -27.89
CA THR A 38 2.76 -2.00 -28.12
C THR A 38 2.82 -1.12 -26.88
N MET A 39 2.50 -1.67 -25.71
CA MET A 39 2.31 -0.94 -24.45
C MET A 39 1.15 0.06 -24.53
N ASN A 40 0.05 -0.37 -25.16
CA ASN A 40 -1.16 0.41 -25.27
C ASN A 40 -2.06 0.27 -24.02
N VAL A 41 -3.27 0.82 -24.04
CA VAL A 41 -4.20 0.74 -22.90
C VAL A 41 -4.60 -0.70 -22.56
N ILE A 42 -4.73 -1.59 -23.55
CA ILE A 42 -5.05 -3.01 -23.30
C ILE A 42 -3.91 -3.69 -22.55
N ASP A 43 -2.68 -3.50 -23.00
CA ASP A 43 -1.49 -4.05 -22.34
C ASP A 43 -1.37 -3.50 -20.92
N TRP A 44 -1.64 -2.19 -20.75
CA TRP A 44 -1.56 -1.54 -19.44
C TRP A 44 -2.52 -2.19 -18.44
N PHE A 45 -3.80 -2.36 -18.78
CA PHE A 45 -4.77 -2.99 -17.87
C PHE A 45 -4.49 -4.46 -17.66
N HIS A 46 -4.07 -5.20 -18.69
CA HIS A 46 -3.69 -6.60 -18.55
C HIS A 46 -2.56 -6.77 -17.51
N ASP A 47 -1.51 -5.97 -17.65
CA ASP A 47 -0.30 -6.05 -16.81
C ASP A 47 -0.57 -5.49 -15.40
N ASN A 48 -1.22 -4.34 -15.28
CA ASN A 48 -1.41 -3.63 -14.00
C ASN A 48 -2.62 -4.10 -13.19
N THR A 49 -3.49 -4.95 -13.75
CA THR A 49 -4.57 -5.60 -12.99
C THR A 49 -4.37 -7.09 -12.80
N HIS A 50 -3.20 -7.61 -13.18
CA HIS A 50 -2.93 -9.03 -13.29
C HIS A 50 -4.04 -9.82 -13.99
N GLY A 51 -4.55 -9.27 -15.10
CA GLY A 51 -5.62 -9.86 -15.90
C GLY A 51 -6.97 -10.02 -15.16
N HIS A 52 -7.18 -9.32 -14.04
CA HIS A 52 -8.50 -9.27 -13.40
C HIS A 52 -9.48 -8.39 -14.17
N ILE A 53 -8.99 -7.39 -14.89
CA ILE A 53 -9.79 -6.54 -15.77
C ILE A 53 -9.45 -6.86 -17.23
N ASP A 54 -10.47 -7.21 -18.01
CA ASP A 54 -10.35 -7.45 -19.44
C ASP A 54 -10.97 -6.31 -20.24
N MET A 55 -10.11 -5.57 -20.93
CA MET A 55 -10.43 -4.43 -21.79
C MET A 55 -10.58 -4.82 -23.27
N SER A 56 -10.51 -6.10 -23.63
CA SER A 56 -10.50 -6.56 -25.02
C SER A 56 -11.76 -6.18 -25.83
N GLY A 57 -12.88 -5.91 -25.14
CA GLY A 57 -14.11 -5.42 -25.75
C GLY A 57 -14.16 -3.90 -25.98
N ASN A 58 -13.08 -3.16 -25.70
CA ASN A 58 -12.99 -1.72 -26.00
C ASN A 58 -13.29 -1.44 -27.48
N ALA A 59 -13.92 -0.31 -27.75
CA ALA A 59 -14.22 0.12 -29.11
C ALA A 59 -14.02 1.61 -29.30
N VAL A 60 -13.52 2.00 -30.48
CA VAL A 60 -13.33 3.39 -30.89
C VAL A 60 -14.37 3.79 -31.90
N PHE A 61 -15.02 4.91 -31.62
CA PHE A 61 -15.98 5.56 -32.50
C PHE A 61 -15.37 6.87 -33.03
N GLY A 62 -15.48 7.09 -34.34
CA GLY A 62 -14.79 8.19 -35.03
C GLY A 62 -15.28 9.58 -34.64
N TRP A 63 -14.69 10.63 -35.22
CA TRP A 63 -14.92 12.04 -34.87
C TRP A 63 -16.38 12.51 -35.00
N LEU A 64 -17.17 12.29 -33.95
CA LEU A 64 -18.57 12.68 -33.86
C LEU A 64 -18.69 14.19 -33.66
N GLN A 65 -19.63 14.81 -34.37
CA GLN A 65 -19.85 16.24 -34.29
C GLN A 65 -20.66 16.60 -33.04
N LEU A 66 -20.07 17.38 -32.13
CA LEU A 66 -20.80 18.00 -31.02
C LEU A 66 -21.69 19.14 -31.53
N THR A 67 -22.77 19.40 -30.80
CA THR A 67 -23.71 20.52 -31.07
C THR A 67 -23.21 21.88 -30.59
N GLU A 68 -22.12 21.91 -29.82
CA GLU A 68 -21.53 23.14 -29.28
C GLU A 68 -20.31 23.54 -30.09
N THR A 69 -20.09 24.85 -30.26
CA THR A 69 -18.78 25.39 -30.67
C THR A 69 -17.82 25.42 -29.48
N VAL A 70 -16.51 25.54 -29.74
CA VAL A 70 -15.50 25.66 -28.67
C VAL A 70 -15.82 26.86 -27.76
N ASP A 71 -16.04 28.04 -28.36
CA ASP A 71 -16.35 29.27 -27.62
C ASP A 71 -17.65 29.16 -26.81
N GLY A 72 -18.67 28.51 -27.37
CA GLY A 72 -19.95 28.30 -26.72
C GLY A 72 -19.81 27.41 -25.48
N TYR A 73 -19.08 26.31 -25.59
CA TYR A 73 -18.80 25.42 -24.48
C TYR A 73 -17.95 26.10 -23.40
N THR A 74 -16.85 26.74 -23.77
CA THR A 74 -15.95 27.43 -22.83
C THR A 74 -16.67 28.54 -22.08
N THR A 75 -17.47 29.36 -22.75
CA THR A 75 -18.28 30.41 -22.11
C THR A 75 -19.23 29.83 -21.05
N LYS A 76 -19.92 28.73 -21.37
CA LYS A 76 -20.84 28.05 -20.45
C LYS A 76 -20.12 27.33 -19.31
N ARG A 77 -18.90 26.82 -19.51
CA ARG A 77 -18.08 26.26 -18.42
C ARG A 77 -17.62 27.35 -17.46
N THR A 78 -17.08 28.45 -17.99
CA THR A 78 -16.56 29.57 -17.19
C THR A 78 -17.63 30.26 -16.35
N ASN A 79 -18.85 30.43 -16.89
CA ASN A 79 -19.95 31.04 -16.15
C ASN A 79 -20.73 30.06 -15.25
N GLY A 80 -20.29 28.79 -15.16
CA GLY A 80 -20.90 27.76 -14.32
C GLY A 80 -22.19 27.13 -14.86
N THR A 81 -22.66 27.53 -16.04
CA THR A 81 -23.84 26.90 -16.68
C THR A 81 -23.59 25.42 -16.98
N TYR A 82 -22.36 25.09 -17.40
CA TYR A 82 -21.91 23.72 -17.63
C TYR A 82 -21.04 23.23 -16.48
N GLY A 83 -21.51 22.16 -15.83
CA GLY A 83 -20.68 21.35 -14.94
C GLY A 83 -19.56 20.63 -15.71
N ARG A 84 -18.57 20.11 -14.98
CA ARG A 84 -17.40 19.41 -15.53
C ARG A 84 -17.80 18.25 -16.46
N THR A 85 -18.78 17.47 -16.03
CA THR A 85 -19.27 16.27 -16.74
C THR A 85 -20.04 16.57 -18.02
N LYS A 86 -20.37 17.84 -18.31
CA LYS A 86 -21.23 18.19 -19.45
C LYS A 86 -20.65 17.73 -20.80
N ILE A 87 -19.33 17.70 -20.94
CA ILE A 87 -18.69 17.19 -22.16
C ILE A 87 -19.01 15.72 -22.42
N ILE A 88 -19.19 14.92 -21.36
CA ILE A 88 -19.59 13.53 -21.46
C ILE A 88 -21.01 13.40 -22.03
N ASP A 89 -21.94 14.23 -21.53
CA ASP A 89 -23.33 14.24 -22.02
C ASP A 89 -23.39 14.62 -23.50
N LEU A 90 -22.58 15.61 -23.91
CA LEU A 90 -22.48 16.02 -25.32
C LEU A 90 -21.93 14.89 -26.19
N GLY A 91 -20.90 14.18 -25.73
CA GLY A 91 -20.36 13.01 -26.42
C GLY A 91 -21.38 11.88 -26.55
N ARG A 92 -22.11 11.55 -25.48
CA ARG A 92 -23.19 10.55 -25.49
C ARG A 92 -24.32 10.94 -26.45
N ALA A 93 -24.72 12.21 -26.47
CA ALA A 93 -25.73 12.70 -27.40
C ALA A 93 -25.27 12.58 -28.87
N ALA A 94 -24.00 12.90 -29.15
CA ALA A 94 -23.42 12.73 -30.48
C ALA A 94 -23.37 11.24 -30.89
N ALA A 95 -23.05 10.33 -29.98
CA ALA A 95 -23.08 8.88 -30.22
C ALA A 95 -24.51 8.39 -30.53
N ALA A 96 -25.50 8.83 -29.76
CA ALA A 96 -26.90 8.49 -29.99
C ALA A 96 -27.39 9.00 -31.36
N ALA A 97 -27.03 10.23 -31.73
CA ALA A 97 -27.35 10.80 -33.04
C ALA A 97 -26.72 10.01 -34.22
N ALA A 98 -25.57 9.38 -33.98
CA ALA A 98 -24.89 8.49 -34.93
C ALA A 98 -25.39 7.03 -34.89
N GLY A 99 -26.38 6.71 -34.06
CA GLY A 99 -26.93 5.35 -33.92
C GLY A 99 -26.01 4.37 -33.20
N ILE A 100 -25.08 4.86 -32.36
CA ILE A 100 -24.15 4.04 -31.60
C ILE A 100 -24.78 3.62 -30.27
N ASP A 101 -24.89 2.30 -30.05
CA ASP A 101 -25.33 1.72 -28.78
C ASP A 101 -24.18 1.65 -27.77
N LEU A 102 -24.33 2.37 -26.67
CA LEU A 102 -23.36 2.42 -25.57
C LEU A 102 -23.68 1.46 -24.41
N SER A 103 -24.83 0.77 -24.45
CA SER A 103 -25.34 -0.03 -23.32
C SER A 103 -24.46 -1.21 -22.92
N ARG A 104 -23.62 -1.70 -23.85
CA ARG A 104 -22.71 -2.83 -23.62
C ARG A 104 -21.38 -2.45 -22.95
N PHE A 105 -21.11 -1.16 -22.76
CA PHE A 105 -19.83 -0.68 -22.22
C PHE A 105 -19.96 -0.31 -20.75
N THR A 106 -18.95 -0.63 -19.95
CA THR A 106 -18.88 -0.29 -18.53
C THR A 106 -18.69 1.21 -18.32
N ALA A 107 -17.92 1.86 -19.19
CA ALA A 107 -17.66 3.30 -19.13
C ALA A 107 -17.57 3.93 -20.52
N VAL A 108 -17.74 5.25 -20.56
CA VAL A 108 -17.59 6.07 -21.77
C VAL A 108 -16.40 7.00 -21.60
N VAL A 109 -15.45 6.92 -22.53
CA VAL A 109 -14.29 7.81 -22.64
C VAL A 109 -14.58 8.81 -23.76
N VAL A 110 -14.71 10.09 -23.44
CA VAL A 110 -14.83 11.16 -24.44
C VAL A 110 -13.45 11.74 -24.70
N VAL A 111 -13.02 11.68 -25.96
CA VAL A 111 -11.75 12.19 -26.44
C VAL A 111 -12.02 13.41 -27.32
N THR A 112 -11.70 14.61 -26.82
CA THR A 112 -11.97 15.85 -27.57
C THR A 112 -10.85 16.20 -28.55
N ASN A 113 -11.20 16.92 -29.62
CA ASN A 113 -10.22 17.40 -30.61
C ASN A 113 -9.49 18.68 -30.20
N VAL A 114 -9.92 19.31 -29.11
CA VAL A 114 -9.30 20.49 -28.49
C VAL A 114 -9.19 20.25 -26.99
N GLU A 115 -8.24 20.88 -26.34
CA GLU A 115 -8.09 20.79 -24.88
C GLU A 115 -9.30 21.40 -24.17
N VAL A 116 -9.92 20.62 -23.29
CA VAL A 116 -11.06 21.07 -22.46
C VAL A 116 -10.87 20.69 -20.99
N ASP A 117 -10.50 19.44 -20.72
CA ASP A 117 -10.40 18.89 -19.36
C ASP A 117 -9.78 17.48 -19.41
N LEU A 118 -9.22 17.03 -18.29
CA LEU A 118 -8.75 15.66 -18.04
C LEU A 118 -9.37 15.17 -16.72
N PHE A 119 -10.23 14.15 -16.78
CA PHE A 119 -10.80 13.55 -15.58
C PHE A 119 -11.44 12.19 -15.82
N GLY A 120 -11.58 11.43 -14.75
CA GLY A 120 -12.42 10.25 -14.65
C GLY A 120 -13.36 10.31 -13.46
N GLY A 121 -14.40 9.48 -13.53
CA GLY A 121 -15.30 9.18 -12.43
C GLY A 121 -16.22 8.02 -12.82
N SER A 122 -17.04 7.52 -11.91
CA SER A 122 -17.81 6.28 -12.14
C SER A 122 -18.53 6.26 -13.50
N GLY A 123 -18.07 5.37 -14.39
CA GLY A 123 -18.60 5.16 -15.73
C GLY A 123 -18.25 6.22 -16.79
N ILE A 124 -17.40 7.20 -16.48
CA ILE A 124 -17.07 8.32 -17.37
C ILE A 124 -15.59 8.70 -17.32
N VAL A 125 -15.03 9.06 -18.47
CA VAL A 125 -13.66 9.56 -18.61
C VAL A 125 -13.62 10.64 -19.69
N CYS A 126 -12.81 11.67 -19.50
CA CYS A 126 -12.57 12.75 -20.46
C CYS A 126 -11.06 12.93 -20.63
N CYS A 127 -10.63 13.07 -21.88
CA CYS A 127 -9.28 13.48 -22.24
C CYS A 127 -9.31 14.25 -23.57
N THR A 128 -8.20 14.87 -23.94
CA THR A 128 -8.02 15.48 -25.27
C THR A 128 -6.98 14.74 -26.11
N ALA A 129 -7.27 14.58 -27.40
CA ALA A 129 -6.27 14.14 -28.37
C ALA A 129 -5.39 15.30 -28.88
N ALA A 130 -5.79 16.55 -28.63
CA ALA A 130 -4.93 17.70 -28.91
C ALA A 130 -3.73 17.66 -27.95
N THR A 131 -2.53 17.64 -28.51
CA THR A 131 -1.31 17.73 -27.71
C THR A 131 -1.05 19.22 -27.41
N ALA A 132 -1.20 19.63 -26.16
CA ALA A 132 -1.09 21.04 -25.79
C ALA A 132 0.35 21.50 -25.44
N GLY A 133 1.32 20.59 -25.23
CA GLY A 133 2.66 21.05 -24.92
C GLY A 133 3.80 20.03 -24.86
N LYS A 134 4.84 20.43 -24.12
CA LYS A 134 6.17 19.81 -24.01
C LYS A 134 6.30 18.84 -22.83
N GLN A 135 5.33 18.78 -21.91
CA GLN A 135 5.36 17.98 -20.69
C GLN A 135 4.57 16.67 -20.87
N PHE A 136 4.95 15.61 -20.15
CA PHE A 136 4.35 14.28 -20.33
C PHE A 136 2.86 14.22 -20.01
N TRP A 137 2.40 14.95 -18.99
CA TRP A 137 0.99 14.96 -18.60
C TRP A 137 0.08 15.66 -19.62
N GLU A 138 0.64 16.46 -20.53
CA GLU A 138 -0.11 17.15 -21.59
C GLU A 138 -0.51 16.17 -22.72
N ARG A 139 0.03 14.95 -22.74
CA ARG A 139 -0.37 13.86 -23.65
C ARG A 139 -1.46 13.00 -23.02
N GLN A 140 -2.65 13.58 -22.92
CA GLN A 140 -3.77 13.00 -22.17
C GLN A 140 -4.32 11.67 -22.70
N THR A 141 -4.02 11.31 -23.95
CA THR A 141 -4.38 10.01 -24.54
C THR A 141 -3.34 8.92 -24.32
N ALA A 142 -2.16 9.27 -23.79
CA ALA A 142 -1.10 8.31 -23.53
C ALA A 142 -1.46 7.41 -22.33
N PRO A 143 -1.03 6.14 -22.31
CA PRO A 143 -1.38 5.20 -21.25
C PRO A 143 -1.01 5.68 -19.85
N SER A 144 0.11 6.41 -19.67
CA SER A 144 0.52 6.96 -18.38
C SER A 144 -0.54 7.86 -17.75
N VAL A 145 -1.19 8.71 -18.55
CA VAL A 145 -2.17 9.70 -18.09
C VAL A 145 -3.57 9.13 -18.12
N LEU A 146 -3.96 8.56 -19.26
CA LEU A 146 -5.32 8.13 -19.48
C LEU A 146 -5.72 6.99 -18.54
N CYS A 147 -4.80 6.08 -18.20
CA CYS A 147 -5.13 4.94 -17.35
C CYS A 147 -5.48 5.35 -15.92
N GLN A 148 -4.89 6.43 -15.37
CA GLN A 148 -5.31 6.98 -14.07
C GLN A 148 -6.81 7.35 -14.11
N GLU A 149 -7.20 8.11 -15.12
CA GLU A 149 -8.60 8.55 -15.26
C GLU A 149 -9.53 7.38 -15.60
N MET A 150 -9.06 6.38 -16.34
CA MET A 150 -9.83 5.15 -16.57
C MET A 150 -10.04 4.35 -15.28
N ILE A 151 -9.08 4.31 -14.36
CA ILE A 151 -9.25 3.67 -13.04
C ILE A 151 -10.33 4.40 -12.23
N HIS A 152 -10.35 5.73 -12.26
CA HIS A 152 -11.47 6.53 -11.72
C HIS A 152 -12.79 6.21 -12.45
N GLY A 153 -12.73 5.99 -13.75
CA GLY A 153 -13.81 5.44 -14.59
C GLY A 153 -14.41 4.14 -14.06
N LEU A 154 -13.59 3.28 -13.44
CA LEU A 154 -14.00 2.03 -12.81
C LEU A 154 -14.49 2.19 -11.36
N GLY A 155 -14.60 3.42 -10.86
CA GLY A 155 -15.11 3.72 -9.52
C GLY A 155 -14.05 3.69 -8.43
N VAL A 156 -12.76 3.74 -8.78
CA VAL A 156 -11.64 3.77 -7.81
C VAL A 156 -11.05 5.19 -7.77
N TYR A 157 -11.21 5.91 -6.66
CA TYR A 157 -10.96 7.36 -6.62
C TYR A 157 -9.72 7.83 -5.85
N THR A 158 -9.14 6.98 -5.01
CA THR A 158 -8.05 7.40 -4.14
C THR A 158 -6.74 7.48 -4.91
N HIS A 159 -5.97 8.54 -4.68
CA HIS A 159 -4.62 8.69 -5.19
C HIS A 159 -3.60 7.97 -4.29
N ALA A 160 -2.43 7.67 -4.85
CA ALA A 160 -1.33 7.12 -4.06
C ALA A 160 -0.63 8.24 -3.27
N ARG A 161 -0.12 7.88 -2.08
CA ARG A 161 0.50 8.82 -1.14
C ARG A 161 1.84 8.32 -0.65
N ARG A 162 2.59 9.18 0.03
CA ARG A 162 3.81 8.85 0.78
C ARG A 162 3.52 8.82 2.27
N HIS A 163 4.16 7.89 2.97
CA HIS A 163 4.09 7.78 4.43
C HIS A 163 4.38 9.11 5.11
N GLY A 164 3.59 9.44 6.14
CA GLY A 164 3.68 10.71 6.86
C GLY A 164 3.00 11.90 6.16
N SER A 165 2.34 11.70 5.01
CA SER A 165 1.62 12.75 4.29
C SER A 165 0.21 12.31 3.88
N ASN A 166 -0.76 13.22 4.02
CA ASN A 166 -2.12 13.05 3.48
C ASN A 166 -2.29 13.72 2.10
N ALA A 167 -1.21 14.26 1.52
CA ALA A 167 -1.25 14.87 0.21
C ALA A 167 -1.31 13.80 -0.88
N ASP A 168 -2.32 13.91 -1.74
CA ASP A 168 -2.44 13.13 -2.97
C ASP A 168 -1.25 13.39 -3.91
N TYR A 169 -0.99 12.44 -4.81
CA TYR A 169 0.06 12.52 -5.82
C TYR A 169 1.48 12.65 -5.21
N SER A 170 1.76 11.90 -4.15
CA SER A 170 3.06 11.95 -3.47
C SER A 170 3.90 10.67 -3.59
N ASP A 171 3.41 9.67 -4.31
CA ASP A 171 4.16 8.48 -4.70
C ASP A 171 4.60 8.56 -6.17
N PRO A 172 5.85 8.93 -6.48
CA PRO A 172 6.27 9.12 -7.87
C PRO A 172 6.33 7.84 -8.71
N TYR A 173 6.18 6.66 -8.08
CA TYR A 173 6.30 5.35 -8.72
C TYR A 173 4.94 4.70 -9.05
N ASP A 174 3.84 5.43 -8.87
CA ASP A 174 2.49 4.92 -9.06
C ASP A 174 1.67 5.78 -10.02
N VAL A 175 0.91 5.14 -10.92
CA VAL A 175 0.06 5.84 -11.89
C VAL A 175 -1.02 6.68 -11.23
N MET A 176 -1.45 6.33 -10.01
CA MET A 176 -2.42 7.10 -9.23
C MET A 176 -1.80 8.31 -8.54
N SER A 177 -0.55 8.62 -8.91
CA SER A 177 0.15 9.87 -8.62
C SER A 177 0.58 10.59 -9.91
N MET A 178 -0.05 10.34 -11.06
CA MET A 178 0.46 10.77 -12.37
C MET A 178 0.82 12.26 -12.47
N PHE A 179 0.14 13.13 -11.72
CA PHE A 179 0.47 14.55 -11.66
C PHE A 179 1.93 14.83 -11.26
N ASN A 180 2.51 14.01 -10.37
CA ASN A 180 3.90 14.10 -9.90
C ASN A 180 4.70 12.81 -10.14
N ALA A 181 4.18 11.86 -10.91
CA ALA A 181 4.83 10.60 -11.17
C ALA A 181 6.02 10.74 -12.12
N TRP A 182 6.83 9.68 -12.21
CA TRP A 182 7.96 9.58 -13.12
C TRP A 182 7.63 8.62 -14.27
N PRO A 183 6.88 9.06 -15.29
CA PRO A 183 6.62 8.25 -16.47
C PRO A 183 7.92 8.05 -17.24
N GLY A 184 8.01 6.91 -17.91
CA GLY A 184 9.02 6.70 -18.93
C GLY A 184 8.47 6.89 -20.33
N HIS A 185 9.18 6.35 -21.31
CA HIS A 185 8.83 6.48 -22.72
C HIS A 185 8.51 5.12 -23.33
N ASN A 186 7.52 5.09 -24.22
CA ASN A 186 7.24 3.91 -25.01
C ASN A 186 8.48 3.57 -25.87
N PRO A 187 8.93 2.30 -25.91
CA PRO A 187 10.12 1.91 -26.64
C PRO A 187 9.96 1.95 -28.17
N ILE A 188 8.71 1.93 -28.67
CA ILE A 188 8.39 2.00 -30.11
C ILE A 188 8.23 3.46 -30.55
N ASP A 189 7.49 4.25 -29.76
CA ASP A 189 7.30 5.68 -29.99
C ASP A 189 7.67 6.46 -28.73
N VAL A 190 8.92 6.93 -28.69
CA VAL A 190 9.47 7.67 -27.55
C VAL A 190 8.74 8.97 -27.24
N THR A 191 7.77 9.38 -28.06
CA THR A 191 6.96 10.54 -27.76
C THR A 191 5.78 10.18 -26.85
N ILE A 192 5.34 8.93 -26.81
CA ILE A 192 4.24 8.47 -25.96
C ILE A 192 4.77 8.13 -24.55
N PRO A 193 4.36 8.86 -23.50
CA PRO A 193 4.70 8.48 -22.14
C PRO A 193 3.98 7.21 -21.72
N VAL A 194 4.69 6.38 -20.95
CA VAL A 194 4.17 5.12 -20.42
C VAL A 194 4.49 4.99 -18.94
N GLY A 195 3.52 4.43 -18.23
CA GLY A 195 3.57 4.22 -16.79
C GLY A 195 3.80 5.50 -15.96
N PRO A 196 4.26 5.38 -14.71
CA PRO A 196 4.62 4.13 -14.03
C PRO A 196 3.44 3.16 -13.91
N GLY A 197 3.71 1.90 -13.60
CA GLY A 197 2.64 0.95 -13.27
C GLY A 197 2.00 1.21 -11.90
N LEU A 198 1.00 0.41 -11.53
CA LEU A 198 0.41 0.39 -10.19
C LEU A 198 1.32 -0.32 -9.19
N ASN A 199 1.30 0.14 -7.94
CA ASN A 199 1.90 -0.56 -6.81
C ASN A 199 1.02 -1.71 -6.30
N ALA A 200 1.64 -2.72 -5.70
CA ALA A 200 1.03 -3.95 -5.22
C ALA A 200 0.00 -3.70 -4.12
N ALA A 201 0.23 -2.72 -3.22
CA ALA A 201 -0.73 -2.38 -2.19
C ALA A 201 -2.04 -1.85 -2.80
N PHE A 202 -1.94 -0.96 -3.80
CA PHE A 202 -3.10 -0.48 -4.54
C PHE A 202 -3.79 -1.62 -5.30
N MET A 203 -3.03 -2.44 -6.02
CA MET A 203 -3.58 -3.59 -6.74
C MET A 203 -4.29 -4.56 -5.79
N LYS A 204 -3.75 -4.80 -4.59
CA LYS A 204 -4.37 -5.65 -3.59
C LYS A 204 -5.70 -5.08 -3.10
N ARG A 205 -5.73 -3.78 -2.80
CA ARG A 205 -6.95 -3.07 -2.40
C ARG A 205 -8.07 -3.21 -3.45
N CYS A 206 -7.72 -3.08 -4.72
CA CYS A 206 -8.66 -3.24 -5.83
C CYS A 206 -9.04 -4.71 -6.14
N GLY A 207 -8.44 -5.69 -5.44
CA GLY A 207 -8.64 -7.11 -5.74
C GLY A 207 -8.00 -7.57 -7.05
N TRP A 208 -7.01 -6.81 -7.54
CA TRP A 208 -6.31 -7.07 -8.79
C TRP A 208 -4.96 -7.76 -8.60
N LEU A 209 -4.38 -7.72 -7.41
CA LEU A 209 -3.10 -8.39 -7.15
C LEU A 209 -3.29 -9.92 -7.13
N ASP A 210 -2.51 -10.62 -7.95
CA ASP A 210 -2.45 -12.09 -7.97
C ASP A 210 -1.81 -12.64 -6.70
N SER A 211 -2.63 -12.96 -5.70
CA SER A 211 -2.15 -13.44 -4.40
C SER A 211 -1.53 -14.83 -4.43
N THR A 212 -1.65 -15.57 -5.53
CA THR A 212 -0.98 -16.88 -5.68
C THR A 212 0.52 -16.74 -5.95
N ARG A 213 0.98 -15.52 -6.28
CA ARG A 213 2.36 -15.17 -6.61
C ARG A 213 3.07 -14.43 -5.48
N ALA A 214 2.55 -14.52 -4.25
CA ALA A 214 3.18 -13.98 -3.06
C ALA A 214 4.37 -14.84 -2.61
N ALA A 215 5.50 -14.21 -2.29
CA ALA A 215 6.64 -14.88 -1.68
C ALA A 215 6.39 -15.11 -0.17
N PRO A 216 6.94 -16.18 0.42
CA PRO A 216 6.99 -16.34 1.86
C PRO A 216 7.98 -15.37 2.51
N ILE A 217 7.92 -15.26 3.84
CA ILE A 217 8.94 -14.60 4.65
C ILE A 217 10.26 -15.40 4.56
N GLY A 218 11.37 -14.72 4.34
CA GLY A 218 12.71 -15.29 4.32
C GLY A 218 13.54 -14.68 3.21
N GLN A 219 14.56 -15.41 2.74
CA GLN A 219 15.28 -15.04 1.53
C GLN A 219 14.53 -15.54 0.29
N VAL A 220 14.12 -14.62 -0.58
CA VAL A 220 13.28 -14.90 -1.75
C VAL A 220 13.71 -14.06 -2.95
N THR A 221 13.45 -14.55 -4.15
CA THR A 221 13.66 -13.82 -5.41
C THR A 221 12.31 -13.36 -5.97
N LEU A 222 12.16 -12.04 -6.10
CA LEU A 222 11.03 -11.39 -6.74
C LEU A 222 11.28 -11.18 -8.23
N ARG A 223 10.23 -11.36 -9.03
CA ARG A 223 10.11 -10.93 -10.42
C ARG A 223 9.49 -9.53 -10.48
N PRO A 224 9.63 -8.80 -11.60
CA PRO A 224 8.97 -7.51 -11.77
C PRO A 224 7.47 -7.64 -11.54
N LEU A 225 6.89 -6.72 -10.76
CA LEU A 225 5.50 -6.80 -10.31
C LEU A 225 4.52 -7.09 -11.48
N HIS A 226 4.69 -6.40 -12.60
CA HIS A 226 3.76 -6.49 -13.74
C HIS A 226 4.10 -7.59 -14.77
N ARG A 227 5.08 -8.47 -14.49
CA ARG A 227 5.54 -9.53 -15.42
C ARG A 227 5.01 -10.92 -15.05
N ARG A 228 3.69 -11.09 -15.18
CA ARG A 228 3.01 -12.37 -14.89
C ARG A 228 3.44 -13.52 -15.79
N ASP A 229 3.89 -13.19 -16.99
CA ASP A 229 4.43 -14.13 -17.98
C ASP A 229 5.73 -14.81 -17.49
N LEU A 230 6.46 -14.18 -16.57
CA LEU A 230 7.61 -14.78 -15.91
C LEU A 230 7.14 -15.68 -14.75
N THR A 231 7.85 -16.79 -14.52
CA THR A 231 7.63 -17.64 -13.33
C THR A 231 8.39 -17.10 -12.12
N GLY A 232 7.79 -17.18 -10.92
CA GLY A 232 8.40 -16.76 -9.64
C GLY A 232 7.47 -15.92 -8.77
N ALA A 233 7.90 -15.43 -7.62
CA ALA A 233 7.07 -14.50 -6.85
C ALA A 233 7.04 -13.11 -7.50
N LEU A 234 5.93 -12.38 -7.43
CA LEU A 234 5.81 -11.00 -7.94
C LEU A 234 5.95 -9.96 -6.81
N TYR A 235 5.65 -10.36 -5.58
CA TYR A 235 5.73 -9.51 -4.40
C TYR A 235 5.94 -10.36 -3.15
N SER A 236 6.31 -9.75 -2.03
CA SER A 236 6.26 -10.34 -0.69
C SER A 236 5.37 -9.51 0.23
N MET A 237 4.71 -10.16 1.19
CA MET A 237 3.94 -9.48 2.25
C MET A 237 4.65 -9.70 3.58
N VAL A 238 5.12 -8.63 4.21
CA VAL A 238 5.91 -8.66 5.45
C VAL A 238 5.20 -7.83 6.51
N GLY A 239 4.44 -8.50 7.38
CA GLY A 239 3.48 -7.83 8.24
C GLY A 239 2.38 -7.16 7.39
N GLU A 240 2.24 -5.85 7.48
CA GLU A 240 1.31 -5.05 6.67
C GLU A 240 1.93 -4.49 5.37
N TYR A 241 3.24 -4.69 5.17
CA TYR A 241 3.96 -4.10 4.06
C TYR A 241 3.98 -5.01 2.83
N TYR A 242 3.73 -4.42 1.67
CA TYR A 242 3.87 -5.01 0.34
C TYR A 242 5.24 -4.62 -0.20
N VAL A 243 6.02 -5.63 -0.60
CA VAL A 243 7.37 -5.47 -1.13
C VAL A 243 7.38 -5.91 -2.58
N GLU A 244 7.78 -5.03 -3.48
CA GLU A 244 7.72 -5.25 -4.93
C GLU A 244 9.01 -4.84 -5.62
N TYR A 245 9.38 -5.55 -6.68
CA TYR A 245 10.49 -5.16 -7.54
C TYR A 245 9.98 -4.46 -8.79
N ARG A 246 10.55 -3.28 -9.07
CA ARG A 246 10.21 -2.38 -10.17
C ARG A 246 11.47 -2.10 -10.98
N PRO A 247 11.75 -2.86 -12.07
CA PRO A 247 12.90 -2.59 -12.93
C PRO A 247 12.72 -1.32 -13.76
N SER A 248 13.82 -0.68 -14.16
CA SER A 248 13.83 0.45 -15.11
C SER A 248 13.54 0.01 -16.56
N ARG A 249 12.36 -0.57 -16.80
CA ARG A 249 11.93 -1.04 -18.12
C ARG A 249 10.40 -1.09 -18.23
N ARG A 250 9.90 -1.20 -19.47
CA ARG A 250 8.46 -1.20 -19.77
C ARG A 250 7.77 0.00 -19.09
N TRP A 251 6.75 -0.24 -18.28
CA TRP A 251 5.96 0.78 -17.59
C TRP A 251 6.82 1.67 -16.68
N ASP A 252 7.94 1.15 -16.20
CA ASP A 252 8.76 1.77 -15.17
C ASP A 252 10.08 2.35 -15.72
N THR A 253 10.11 2.68 -17.02
CA THR A 253 11.30 3.28 -17.68
C THR A 253 11.66 4.69 -17.19
N GLY A 254 10.80 5.34 -16.41
CA GLY A 254 11.01 6.72 -15.93
C GLY A 254 11.94 6.84 -14.73
N PHE A 255 12.35 5.73 -14.11
CA PHE A 255 13.15 5.71 -12.89
C PHE A 255 14.08 4.50 -12.83
N SER A 256 15.10 4.55 -11.96
CA SER A 256 16.06 3.46 -11.77
C SER A 256 15.42 2.24 -11.11
N SER A 257 15.92 1.04 -11.41
CA SER A 257 15.43 -0.20 -10.82
C SER A 257 15.48 -0.17 -9.29
N VAL A 258 14.36 -0.52 -8.66
CA VAL A 258 14.15 -0.32 -7.22
C VAL A 258 13.25 -1.41 -6.64
N VAL A 259 13.41 -1.69 -5.35
CA VAL A 259 12.43 -2.42 -4.56
C VAL A 259 11.63 -1.41 -3.74
N LEU A 260 10.31 -1.37 -3.92
CA LEU A 260 9.43 -0.46 -3.20
C LEU A 260 8.74 -1.16 -2.05
N VAL A 261 8.46 -0.39 -1.00
CA VAL A 261 7.71 -0.86 0.18
C VAL A 261 6.49 0.04 0.36
N HIS A 262 5.32 -0.56 0.30
CA HIS A 262 4.03 0.12 0.48
C HIS A 262 3.21 -0.52 1.59
N TYR A 263 2.25 0.21 2.14
CA TYR A 263 1.16 -0.35 2.96
C TYR A 263 -0.18 0.27 2.57
N ILE A 264 -1.27 -0.26 3.14
CA ILE A 264 -2.63 0.26 2.94
C ILE A 264 -3.13 0.80 4.28
N ALA A 265 -3.60 2.04 4.30
CA ALA A 265 -4.35 2.61 5.41
C ALA A 265 -5.45 3.52 4.85
N ASP A 266 -6.61 3.57 5.50
CA ASP A 266 -7.74 4.43 5.10
C ASP A 266 -8.07 4.34 3.60
N ASP A 267 -8.11 3.10 3.09
CA ASP A 267 -8.35 2.79 1.67
C ASP A 267 -7.35 3.44 0.68
N THR A 268 -6.17 3.81 1.16
CA THR A 268 -5.12 4.50 0.39
C THR A 268 -3.80 3.74 0.48
N SER A 269 -3.06 3.65 -0.64
CA SER A 269 -1.71 3.08 -0.65
C SER A 269 -0.67 4.14 -0.31
N TYR A 270 0.28 3.79 0.56
CA TYR A 270 1.34 4.68 1.02
C TYR A 270 2.72 4.10 0.75
N LEU A 271 3.56 4.82 0.00
CA LEU A 271 4.99 4.53 -0.16
C LEU A 271 5.74 4.84 1.14
N VAL A 272 6.48 3.86 1.67
CA VAL A 272 7.27 3.98 2.91
C VAL A 272 8.76 4.00 2.66
N ALA A 273 9.24 3.16 1.75
CA ALA A 273 10.66 3.02 1.48
C ALA A 273 10.95 2.72 0.02
N GLU A 274 12.11 3.19 -0.41
CA GLU A 274 12.69 3.01 -1.74
C GLU A 274 14.05 2.34 -1.52
N LEU A 275 14.16 1.05 -1.87
CA LEU A 275 15.31 0.23 -1.51
C LEU A 275 16.12 -0.15 -2.74
N GLY A 276 17.38 0.26 -2.78
CA GLY A 276 18.36 -0.17 -3.76
C GLY A 276 19.17 -1.37 -3.28
N ASN A 277 20.22 -1.73 -4.04
CA ASN A 277 21.15 -2.79 -3.65
C ASN A 277 21.79 -2.53 -2.29
N GLY A 278 21.65 -3.50 -1.37
CA GLY A 278 22.21 -3.43 -0.03
C GLY A 278 21.43 -2.57 0.96
N SER A 279 20.36 -1.89 0.52
CA SER A 279 19.49 -1.11 1.40
C SER A 279 18.58 -2.01 2.24
N ASP A 280 18.17 -1.49 3.39
CA ASP A 280 17.23 -2.14 4.29
C ASP A 280 16.18 -1.16 4.84
N PHE A 281 15.06 -1.73 5.27
CA PHE A 281 13.99 -1.07 5.99
C PHE A 281 13.57 -1.96 7.16
N SER A 282 13.45 -1.38 8.36
CA SER A 282 13.00 -2.08 9.57
C SER A 282 11.99 -1.25 10.34
N TRP A 283 11.09 -1.92 11.05
CA TRP A 283 10.10 -1.28 11.92
C TRP A 283 9.92 -2.05 13.22
N GLY A 284 9.34 -1.36 14.21
CA GLY A 284 9.15 -1.88 15.56
C GLY A 284 10.46 -2.03 16.33
N ASN A 285 10.35 -2.44 17.58
CA ASN A 285 11.50 -2.73 18.43
C ASN A 285 11.63 -4.25 18.64
N PRO A 286 12.71 -4.91 18.18
CA PRO A 286 12.89 -6.35 18.41
C PRO A 286 13.04 -6.71 19.88
N LEU A 287 13.43 -5.76 20.73
CA LEU A 287 13.50 -5.92 22.19
C LEU A 287 12.12 -5.77 22.85
N TRP A 288 11.10 -5.36 22.10
CA TRP A 288 9.74 -5.20 22.62
C TRP A 288 8.79 -6.26 22.04
N PRO A 289 8.59 -7.39 22.73
CA PRO A 289 7.84 -8.54 22.22
C PRO A 289 6.33 -8.31 22.05
N PHE A 290 5.81 -7.19 22.57
CA PHE A 290 4.40 -6.81 22.44
C PHE A 290 4.13 -5.89 21.26
N GLU A 291 5.18 -5.45 20.56
CA GLU A 291 5.08 -4.77 19.29
C GLU A 291 5.44 -5.73 18.18
N SER A 292 4.75 -5.59 17.04
CA SER A 292 5.22 -6.25 15.83
C SER A 292 6.49 -5.57 15.35
N HIS A 293 7.47 -6.37 14.96
CA HIS A 293 8.69 -5.87 14.36
C HIS A 293 9.03 -6.70 13.12
N GLY A 294 9.80 -6.11 12.22
CA GLY A 294 10.22 -6.79 11.01
C GLY A 294 11.31 -6.02 10.27
N SER A 295 11.84 -6.67 9.25
CA SER A 295 12.88 -6.10 8.40
C SER A 295 12.72 -6.58 6.96
N ILE A 296 13.12 -5.74 6.02
CA ILE A 296 13.22 -6.01 4.60
C ILE A 296 14.60 -5.54 4.16
N LYS A 297 15.41 -6.44 3.61
CA LYS A 297 16.73 -6.13 3.05
C LYS A 297 16.77 -6.52 1.58
N VAL A 298 17.31 -5.66 0.73
CA VAL A 298 17.58 -5.98 -0.67
C VAL A 298 18.99 -6.51 -0.78
N ASP A 299 19.11 -7.81 -1.02
CA ASP A 299 20.41 -8.47 -1.16
C ASP A 299 21.04 -8.16 -2.53
N ALA A 300 20.23 -8.22 -3.60
CA ALA A 300 20.67 -7.92 -4.95
C ALA A 300 19.50 -7.59 -5.89
N ILE A 301 19.74 -6.73 -6.87
CA ILE A 301 18.90 -6.40 -8.03
C ILE A 301 19.73 -6.76 -9.26
N ASP A 302 19.18 -7.67 -10.07
CA ASP A 302 19.74 -8.09 -11.35
C ASP A 302 18.74 -7.77 -12.46
N ASP A 303 18.97 -6.65 -13.13
CA ASP A 303 18.14 -6.22 -14.25
C ASP A 303 18.34 -7.12 -15.49
N GLY A 304 19.49 -7.77 -15.65
CA GLY A 304 19.68 -8.72 -16.74
C GLY A 304 18.77 -9.94 -16.58
N ALA A 305 18.64 -10.43 -15.34
CA ALA A 305 17.82 -11.60 -15.02
C ALA A 305 16.35 -11.28 -14.70
N GLU A 306 15.97 -10.00 -14.60
CA GLU A 306 14.64 -9.57 -14.14
C GLU A 306 14.32 -10.12 -12.76
N THR A 307 15.22 -9.86 -11.80
CA THR A 307 15.05 -10.32 -10.43
C THR A 307 15.55 -9.33 -9.40
N ALA A 308 14.89 -9.30 -8.24
CA ALA A 308 15.46 -8.80 -7.01
C ALA A 308 15.44 -9.89 -5.94
N THR A 309 16.58 -10.15 -5.30
CA THR A 309 16.66 -11.03 -4.13
C THR A 309 16.55 -10.18 -2.87
N ILE A 310 15.62 -10.54 -2.00
CA ILE A 310 15.37 -9.87 -0.74
C ILE A 310 15.43 -10.87 0.42
N THR A 311 15.82 -10.39 1.59
CA THR A 311 15.71 -11.12 2.85
C THR A 311 14.76 -10.38 3.78
N THR A 312 13.69 -11.06 4.21
CA THR A 312 12.65 -10.46 5.07
C THR A 312 12.50 -11.21 6.38
N SER A 313 12.19 -10.49 7.46
CA SER A 313 11.80 -11.05 8.75
C SER A 313 10.54 -10.38 9.28
N TYR A 314 9.71 -11.14 10.01
CA TYR A 314 8.53 -10.60 10.67
C TYR A 314 8.23 -11.37 11.96
N SER A 315 8.06 -10.63 13.03
CA SER A 315 7.59 -11.11 14.32
C SER A 315 6.29 -10.37 14.65
N PRO A 316 5.13 -11.06 14.70
CA PRO A 316 3.89 -10.40 15.08
C PRO A 316 3.91 -10.00 16.55
N ALA A 317 3.15 -8.95 16.89
CA ALA A 317 2.93 -8.55 18.27
C ALA A 317 2.37 -9.74 19.07
N ARG A 318 3.03 -10.11 20.17
CA ARG A 318 2.47 -11.12 21.07
C ARG A 318 1.28 -10.52 21.79
N ARG A 319 0.16 -11.25 21.80
CA ARG A 319 -1.01 -10.85 22.60
C ARG A 319 -0.61 -10.87 24.07
N ILE A 320 -0.80 -9.75 24.74
CA ILE A 320 -0.80 -9.70 26.20
C ILE A 320 -1.99 -10.56 26.67
N PRO A 321 -1.75 -11.66 27.39
CA PRO A 321 -2.84 -12.47 27.88
C PRO A 321 -3.66 -11.66 28.88
N LEU A 322 -4.98 -11.69 28.72
CA LEU A 322 -5.92 -10.91 29.53
C LEU A 322 -6.09 -11.49 30.94
N ASP A 323 -5.90 -12.81 31.07
CA ASP A 323 -6.09 -13.55 32.31
C ASP A 323 -4.79 -14.25 32.73
N GLY A 324 -4.39 -14.02 33.99
CA GLY A 324 -3.27 -14.69 34.66
C GLY A 324 -1.90 -13.98 34.56
N PRO A 325 -0.92 -14.37 35.40
CA PRO A 325 0.48 -13.94 35.27
C PRO A 325 1.07 -14.60 34.04
N ALA A 326 0.98 -13.90 32.92
CA ALA A 326 1.15 -14.57 31.65
C ALA A 326 2.57 -14.55 31.09
N TRP A 327 3.44 -13.79 31.75
CA TRP A 327 4.83 -13.77 31.38
C TRP A 327 5.70 -13.16 32.46
N SER A 328 6.85 -13.80 32.68
CA SER A 328 7.96 -13.19 33.36
C SER A 328 9.20 -13.32 32.48
N VAL A 329 9.76 -12.18 32.07
CA VAL A 329 11.15 -12.15 31.61
C VAL A 329 11.99 -12.10 32.87
N PHE A 330 12.17 -13.26 33.51
CA PHE A 330 13.11 -13.39 34.62
C PHE A 330 14.43 -13.92 34.07
N GLY A 331 15.48 -13.12 34.26
CA GLY A 331 16.85 -13.50 33.96
C GLY A 331 17.31 -13.15 32.55
N GLY A 332 18.13 -12.11 32.46
CA GLY A 332 19.14 -11.97 31.41
C GLY A 332 19.10 -10.71 30.57
N GLU A 333 17.92 -10.11 30.35
CA GLU A 333 17.80 -8.98 29.39
C GLU A 333 17.81 -7.59 30.05
N PHE A 334 17.45 -7.49 31.33
CA PHE A 334 17.60 -6.23 32.07
C PHE A 334 18.93 -6.24 32.81
N ALA A 335 19.73 -5.18 32.62
CA ALA A 335 21.04 -5.01 33.24
C ALA A 335 21.02 -5.06 34.78
N ASP A 336 19.85 -4.90 35.39
CA ASP A 336 19.64 -4.89 36.84
C ASP A 336 19.21 -6.25 37.42
N ALA A 337 18.95 -7.28 36.60
CA ALA A 337 18.38 -8.57 37.00
C ALA A 337 16.94 -8.50 37.56
N GLY A 338 16.19 -7.45 37.25
CA GLY A 338 14.75 -7.36 37.53
C GLY A 338 13.90 -8.18 36.57
N GLY A 339 12.58 -8.05 36.70
CA GLY A 339 11.62 -8.70 35.80
C GLY A 339 10.45 -7.79 35.41
N LEU A 340 9.72 -8.19 34.37
CA LEU A 340 8.44 -7.61 34.02
C LEU A 340 7.35 -8.66 34.24
N VAL A 341 6.25 -8.28 34.86
CA VAL A 341 5.06 -9.12 34.97
C VAL A 341 3.88 -8.37 34.39
N ILE A 342 3.04 -9.10 33.65
CA ILE A 342 1.81 -8.54 33.12
C ILE A 342 0.64 -9.05 33.94
N LEU A 343 -0.08 -8.14 34.61
CA LEU A 343 -1.28 -8.45 35.38
C LEU A 343 -2.43 -7.57 34.91
N GLY A 344 -3.53 -8.18 34.44
CA GLY A 344 -4.72 -7.45 33.98
C GLY A 344 -4.43 -6.43 32.89
N GLY A 345 -3.56 -6.78 31.92
CA GLY A 345 -3.16 -5.89 30.83
C GLY A 345 -2.16 -4.78 31.22
N ARG A 346 -1.69 -4.73 32.48
CA ARG A 346 -0.68 -3.76 32.94
C ARG A 346 0.69 -4.41 33.06
N ILE A 347 1.71 -3.74 32.50
CA ILE A 347 3.11 -4.13 32.68
C ILE A 347 3.60 -3.56 34.00
N ILE A 348 3.96 -4.44 34.93
CA ILE A 348 4.50 -4.11 36.24
C ILE A 348 5.98 -4.48 36.23
N ARG A 349 6.84 -3.48 36.43
CA ARG A 349 8.27 -3.74 36.65
C ARG A 349 8.44 -4.25 38.07
N ILE A 350 9.07 -5.40 38.19
CA ILE A 350 9.46 -5.99 39.45
C ILE A 350 10.95 -5.71 39.67
N PRO A 351 11.33 -4.98 40.73
CA PRO A 351 12.72 -4.69 41.02
C PRO A 351 13.54 -5.97 41.24
N PRO A 352 14.84 -5.95 40.93
CA PRO A 352 15.72 -7.06 41.26
C PRO A 352 15.75 -7.32 42.77
N ARG A 353 15.79 -8.61 43.13
CA ARG A 353 15.87 -9.08 44.54
C ARG A 353 14.72 -8.60 45.42
N SER A 354 13.60 -8.18 44.85
CA SER A 354 12.45 -7.75 45.64
C SER A 354 11.66 -8.97 46.17
N PRO A 355 10.92 -8.83 47.27
CA PRO A 355 9.98 -9.87 47.72
C PRO A 355 8.96 -10.23 46.62
N GLU A 356 8.50 -9.25 45.83
CA GLU A 356 7.57 -9.47 44.72
C GLU A 356 8.17 -10.37 43.62
N LEU A 357 9.46 -10.24 43.33
CA LEU A 357 10.15 -11.13 42.39
C LEU A 357 10.08 -12.59 42.85
N ARG A 358 10.41 -12.83 44.12
CA ARG A 358 10.37 -14.17 44.71
C ARG A 358 8.96 -14.75 44.72
N LEU A 359 7.94 -13.92 45.01
CA LEU A 359 6.55 -14.36 44.97
C LEU A 359 6.12 -14.80 43.57
N VAL A 360 6.54 -14.08 42.53
CA VAL A 360 6.21 -14.47 41.15
C VAL A 360 7.03 -15.67 40.69
N GLU A 361 8.30 -15.79 41.06
CA GLU A 361 9.11 -16.99 40.83
C GLU A 361 8.48 -18.23 41.48
N ALA A 362 7.97 -18.11 42.71
CA ALA A 362 7.27 -19.18 43.40
C ALA A 362 5.94 -19.55 42.71
N ALA A 363 5.17 -18.56 42.25
CA ALA A 363 3.95 -18.82 41.48
C ALA A 363 4.26 -19.55 40.14
N ALA A 364 5.33 -19.15 39.46
CA ALA A 364 5.80 -19.81 38.24
C ALA A 364 6.28 -21.26 38.50
N ALA A 365 6.98 -21.49 39.61
CA ALA A 365 7.39 -22.83 40.05
C ALA A 365 6.17 -23.73 40.35
N LEU A 366 5.13 -23.19 41.01
CA LEU A 366 3.89 -23.93 41.27
C LEU A 366 3.14 -24.29 39.99
N ALA A 367 3.10 -23.38 39.01
CA ALA A 367 2.50 -23.64 37.70
C ALA A 367 3.22 -24.80 36.98
N SER A 368 4.56 -24.75 36.89
CA SER A 368 5.35 -25.77 36.18
C SER A 368 5.26 -27.18 36.79
N ILE A 369 5.11 -27.31 38.13
CA ILE A 369 4.88 -28.61 38.79
C ILE A 369 3.61 -29.31 38.27
N SER A 370 2.62 -28.53 37.82
CA SER A 370 1.38 -29.09 37.28
C SER A 370 1.64 -29.80 35.94
N ASP A 371 2.60 -29.32 35.14
CA ASP A 371 2.94 -29.84 33.81
C ASP A 371 3.96 -30.99 33.82
N VAL A 372 4.77 -31.14 34.88
CA VAL A 372 5.74 -32.24 34.99
C VAL A 372 5.06 -33.57 35.35
N GLN A 373 5.46 -34.68 34.71
CA GLN A 373 5.05 -36.02 35.11
C GLN A 373 5.76 -36.47 36.40
N LEU A 374 5.22 -36.04 37.54
CA LEU A 374 5.60 -36.52 38.87
C LEU A 374 4.47 -37.34 39.48
N THR A 375 4.83 -38.24 40.41
CA THR A 375 3.82 -38.92 41.23
C THR A 375 3.05 -37.91 42.09
N PRO A 376 1.78 -38.18 42.43
CA PRO A 376 0.98 -37.26 43.25
C PRO A 376 1.66 -36.86 44.56
N THR A 377 2.33 -37.81 45.23
CA THR A 377 3.06 -37.55 46.48
C THR A 377 4.21 -36.55 46.30
N LEU A 378 4.99 -36.68 45.21
CA LEU A 378 6.08 -35.76 44.92
C LEU A 378 5.57 -34.37 44.52
N LYS A 379 4.45 -34.27 43.80
CA LYS A 379 3.80 -32.97 43.52
C LYS A 379 3.36 -32.28 44.81
N THR A 380 2.74 -33.01 45.73
CA THR A 380 2.30 -32.46 47.02
C THR A 380 3.47 -31.98 47.87
N ALA A 381 4.54 -32.77 47.97
CA ALA A 381 5.75 -32.39 48.71
C ALA A 381 6.41 -31.14 48.11
N ALA A 382 6.55 -31.07 46.78
CA ALA A 382 7.12 -29.92 46.10
C ALA A 382 6.27 -28.64 46.28
N ARG A 383 4.93 -28.75 46.23
CA ARG A 383 4.03 -27.62 46.50
C ARG A 383 4.17 -27.13 47.95
N ALA A 384 4.23 -28.04 48.92
CA ALA A 384 4.38 -27.69 50.33
C ALA A 384 5.70 -26.92 50.60
N ASP A 385 6.81 -27.34 49.98
CA ASP A 385 8.09 -26.64 50.08
C ASP A 385 8.02 -25.21 49.51
N ILE A 386 7.36 -25.05 48.35
CA ILE A 386 7.20 -23.72 47.75
C ILE A 386 6.28 -22.83 48.62
N TYR A 387 5.17 -23.35 49.14
CA TYR A 387 4.30 -22.56 50.03
C TYR A 387 5.00 -22.12 51.31
N ALA A 388 5.86 -22.96 51.89
CA ALA A 388 6.63 -22.59 53.07
C ALA A 388 7.59 -21.42 52.78
N LYS A 389 8.23 -21.42 51.60
CA LYS A 389 9.10 -20.31 51.16
C LYS A 389 8.31 -19.02 50.90
N VAL A 390 7.17 -19.13 50.21
CA VAL A 390 6.26 -17.99 49.96
C VAL A 390 5.80 -17.34 51.26
N ALA A 391 5.50 -18.12 52.30
CA ALA A 391 5.10 -17.57 53.60
C ALA A 391 6.19 -16.66 54.20
N VAL A 392 7.45 -17.10 54.15
CA VAL A 392 8.60 -16.30 54.60
C VAL A 392 8.75 -15.03 53.77
N ASP A 393 8.64 -15.14 52.44
CA ASP A 393 8.77 -13.98 51.54
C ASP A 393 7.63 -12.95 51.74
N ILE A 394 6.40 -13.40 52.05
CA ILE A 394 5.26 -12.52 52.38
C ILE A 394 5.53 -11.74 53.67
N ASP A 395 6.04 -12.41 54.71
CA ASP A 395 6.38 -11.75 55.97
C ASP A 395 7.45 -10.68 55.76
N GLU A 396 8.51 -10.98 54.97
CA GLU A 396 9.54 -10.01 54.59
C GLU A 396 8.97 -8.84 53.76
N ALA A 397 8.03 -9.10 52.84
CA ALA A 397 7.35 -8.05 52.07
C ALA A 397 6.52 -7.13 52.98
N HIS A 398 5.84 -7.70 53.96
CA HIS A 398 5.01 -6.96 54.90
C HIS A 398 5.85 -6.06 55.81
N GLU A 399 7.03 -6.52 56.26
CA GLU A 399 8.01 -5.68 56.96
C GLU A 399 8.51 -4.52 56.09
N HIS A 400 8.72 -4.75 54.79
CA HIS A 400 9.14 -3.70 53.87
C HIS A 400 8.08 -2.61 53.70
N ILE A 401 6.81 -2.99 53.54
CA ILE A 401 5.67 -2.06 53.40
C ILE A 401 5.46 -1.25 54.67
N THR A 402 5.66 -1.85 55.85
CA THR A 402 5.46 -1.18 57.14
C THR A 402 6.66 -0.33 57.57
N GLY A 403 7.84 -0.56 56.98
CA GLY A 403 9.08 0.15 57.30
C GLY A 403 9.49 1.30 56.38
N VAL A 404 8.93 1.42 55.16
CA VAL A 404 9.38 2.40 54.16
C VAL A 404 8.22 3.27 53.66
N SER A 405 8.19 4.56 54.06
CA SER A 405 7.48 5.58 53.28
C SER A 405 8.31 5.86 52.02
N SER A 406 7.83 5.46 50.84
CA SER A 406 8.56 5.76 49.62
C SER A 406 8.50 7.27 49.35
N PRO A 407 9.63 7.96 49.08
CA PRO A 407 9.62 9.36 48.62
C PRO A 407 8.79 9.57 47.34
N LEU A 408 8.43 8.49 46.62
CA LEU A 408 7.62 8.52 45.41
C LEU A 408 6.11 8.44 45.69
N ASP A 409 5.68 8.13 46.91
CA ASP A 409 4.25 8.05 47.29
C ASP A 409 3.55 9.43 47.29
N HIS A 410 4.29 10.50 47.02
CA HIS A 410 3.80 11.88 46.95
C HIS A 410 4.00 12.55 45.58
N LEU A 411 4.51 11.84 44.57
CA LEU A 411 4.69 12.42 43.25
C LEU A 411 3.37 12.56 42.52
N THR A 412 3.04 13.79 42.15
CA THR A 412 1.92 14.10 41.28
C THR A 412 2.20 13.65 39.84
N ALA A 413 1.14 13.44 39.05
CA ALA A 413 1.24 13.08 37.63
C ALA A 413 1.96 14.14 36.77
N GLU A 414 2.25 15.32 37.31
CA GLU A 414 3.04 16.38 36.70
C GLU A 414 4.55 16.19 36.96
N GLU A 415 4.93 15.77 38.16
CA GLU A 415 6.33 15.53 38.52
C GLU A 415 6.88 14.25 37.86
N ALA A 416 6.05 13.21 37.70
CA ALA A 416 6.41 12.01 36.95
C ALA A 416 6.67 12.30 35.45
N ARG A 417 6.01 13.32 34.86
CA ARG A 417 6.22 13.74 33.47
C ARG A 417 7.50 14.55 33.27
N ASN A 418 7.98 15.25 34.28
CA ASN A 418 9.22 16.03 34.22
C ASN A 418 10.48 15.20 34.48
N PHE A 419 10.38 14.09 35.21
CA PHE A 419 11.51 13.20 35.49
C PHE A 419 12.13 12.60 34.21
N HIS A 420 11.34 12.37 33.16
CA HIS A 420 11.84 11.87 31.87
C HIS A 420 12.54 12.93 31.00
N ARG A 421 12.37 14.23 31.26
CA ARG A 421 12.98 15.30 30.43
C ARG A 421 14.40 15.68 30.83
N HIS A 422 14.89 15.23 31.99
CA HIS A 422 16.23 15.61 32.47
C HIS A 422 17.35 14.62 32.10
N ASP A 423 17.02 13.42 31.63
CA ASP A 423 18.03 12.44 31.19
C ASP A 423 18.29 12.45 29.67
N SER A 424 17.65 13.34 28.90
CA SER A 424 17.88 13.48 27.44
C SER A 424 18.79 14.65 27.05
N ALA A 425 19.41 15.31 28.01
CA ALA A 425 20.38 16.39 27.77
C ALA A 425 21.72 16.11 28.46
N LYS A 426 22.35 14.99 28.10
CA LYS A 426 23.80 14.77 28.15
C LYS A 426 24.24 13.89 26.99
#